data_AF-A0A921GBJ5-F1
#
_entry.id   AF-A0A921GBJ5-F1
#
_cell.length_a   1.000
_cell.length_b   1.000
_cell.length_c   1.000
_cell.angle_alpha   90.00
_cell.angle_beta   90.00
_cell.angle_gamma   90.00
#
_symmetry.space_group_name_H-M   'P 1'
#
loop_
_entity.id
_entity.type
_entity.pdbx_description
1 polymer ?
#
loop_
_entity_poly.entity_id
_entity_poly.type
_entity_poly.pdbx_seq_one_letter_code
_entity_poly.pdbx_strand_id
1 'polypeptide(L)'
;MKQRIITAICLIAVALPCVILGGYFFKGFIAVALIAAVYEMLRICTRPKVKLYIYPLVALFFVYGFLFDQNDLFLASYGILLYLVVLFTATIFDDTLTIERTSYIFTMGVLICSGLHALMALRDIYGFEYLLLLALATYGSDTGAYFTGVTIGKHKLIPRLSPKKTI
;
A
#
# COMPACT_ATOMS: atom_id res chain seq x y z
N MET A 1 11.33 -24.56 5.41
CA MET A 1 11.67 -23.56 6.47
C MET A 1 12.87 -22.69 6.10
N LYS A 2 14.03 -23.27 5.72
CA LYS A 2 15.24 -22.53 5.32
C LYS A 2 14.97 -21.43 4.27
N GLN A 3 14.24 -21.75 3.21
CA GLN A 3 13.91 -20.79 2.14
C GLN A 3 13.14 -19.56 2.63
N ARG A 4 12.21 -19.71 3.57
CA ARG A 4 11.41 -18.58 4.12
C ARG A 4 12.27 -17.64 4.98
N ILE A 5 13.21 -18.20 5.73
CA ILE A 5 14.15 -17.42 6.55
C ILE A 5 15.11 -16.65 5.63
N ILE A 6 15.65 -17.31 4.59
CA ILE A 6 16.55 -16.67 3.63
C ILE A 6 15.85 -15.50 2.93
N THR A 7 14.61 -15.69 2.45
CA THR A 7 13.86 -14.60 1.80
C THR A 7 13.60 -13.42 2.74
N ALA A 8 13.30 -13.68 4.02
CA ALA A 8 13.09 -12.61 4.99
C ALA A 8 14.38 -11.81 5.24
N ILE A 9 15.51 -12.51 5.41
CA ILE A 9 16.82 -11.87 5.60
C ILE A 9 17.19 -11.03 4.36
N CYS A 10 17.00 -11.57 3.16
CA CYS A 10 17.27 -10.82 1.93
C CYS A 10 16.41 -9.56 1.81
N LEU A 11 15.11 -9.63 2.15
CA LEU A 11 14.23 -8.47 2.11
C LEU A 11 14.67 -7.40 3.12
N ILE A 12 15.04 -7.79 4.34
CA ILE A 12 15.56 -6.85 5.36
C ILE A 12 16.88 -6.24 4.88
N ALA A 13 17.79 -7.04 4.33
CA ALA A 13 19.08 -6.59 3.83
C ALA A 13 18.97 -5.59 2.66
N VAL A 14 17.87 -5.62 1.90
CA VAL A 14 17.60 -4.64 0.84
C VAL A 14 16.84 -3.42 1.39
N ALA A 15 15.79 -3.65 2.18
CA ALA A 15 14.92 -2.58 2.66
C ALA A 15 15.65 -1.64 3.65
N LEU A 16 16.44 -2.19 4.57
CA LEU A 16 17.08 -1.40 5.64
C LEU A 16 18.10 -0.37 5.08
N PRO A 17 19.02 -0.73 4.16
CA PRO A 17 19.89 0.26 3.53
C PRO A 17 19.13 1.32 2.74
N CYS A 18 18.06 0.95 2.02
CA CYS A 18 17.22 1.91 1.29
C CYS A 18 16.60 2.94 2.24
N VAL A 19 16.13 2.50 3.42
CA VAL A 19 15.57 3.39 4.46
C VAL A 19 16.64 4.32 5.03
N ILE A 20 17.83 3.81 5.33
CA ILE A 20 18.92 4.60 5.93
C ILE A 20 19.48 5.62 4.93
N LEU A 21 19.85 5.18 3.72
CA LEU A 21 20.48 6.03 2.70
C LEU A 21 19.54 7.12 2.17
N GLY A 22 18.24 6.83 2.06
CA GLY A 22 17.25 7.82 1.67
C GLY A 22 17.34 8.30 0.23
N GLY A 23 16.72 9.46 -0.02
CA GLY A 23 16.73 10.13 -1.30
C GLY A 23 16.22 9.23 -2.43
N TYR A 24 16.98 9.16 -3.52
CA TYR A 24 16.62 8.35 -4.69
C TYR A 24 16.54 6.85 -4.40
N PHE A 25 17.32 6.32 -3.44
CA PHE A 25 17.29 4.90 -3.10
C PHE A 25 15.97 4.50 -2.42
N PHE A 26 15.52 5.29 -1.44
CA PHE A 26 14.24 5.04 -0.78
C PHE A 26 13.06 5.26 -1.73
N LYS A 27 13.13 6.31 -2.55
CA LYS A 27 12.15 6.59 -3.60
C LYS A 27 12.01 5.43 -4.60
N GLY A 28 13.14 4.87 -5.06
CA GLY A 28 13.15 3.69 -5.92
C GLY A 28 12.56 2.46 -5.26
N PHE A 29 12.86 2.23 -3.98
CA PHE A 29 12.28 1.13 -3.20
C PHE A 29 10.75 1.24 -3.09
N ILE A 30 10.23 2.43 -2.77
CA ILE A 30 8.79 2.70 -2.71
C ILE A 30 8.13 2.53 -4.09
N ALA A 31 8.78 2.96 -5.18
CA ALA A 31 8.28 2.76 -6.53
C ALA A 31 8.15 1.28 -6.91
N VAL A 32 9.13 0.44 -6.54
CA VAL A 32 9.05 -1.02 -6.75
C VAL A 32 7.92 -1.62 -5.92
N ALA A 33 7.78 -1.21 -4.64
CA ALA A 33 6.70 -1.65 -3.77
C ALA A 33 5.32 -1.28 -4.31
N LEU A 34 5.17 -0.07 -4.86
CA LEU A 34 3.95 0.36 -5.54
C LEU A 34 3.61 -0.51 -6.74
N ILE A 35 4.57 -0.74 -7.64
CA ILE A 35 4.33 -1.55 -8.85
C ILE A 35 3.84 -2.95 -8.45
N ALA A 36 4.47 -3.56 -7.44
CA ALA A 36 4.03 -4.84 -6.89
C ALA A 36 2.62 -4.76 -6.28
N ALA A 37 2.34 -3.75 -5.46
CA ALA A 37 1.04 -3.58 -4.81
C ALA A 37 -0.10 -3.33 -5.82
N VAL A 38 0.12 -2.48 -6.83
CA VAL A 38 -0.85 -2.22 -7.91
C VAL A 38 -1.06 -3.48 -8.74
N TYR A 39 0.01 -4.21 -9.05
CA TYR A 39 -0.09 -5.48 -9.77
C TYR A 39 -0.96 -6.50 -9.02
N GLU A 40 -0.72 -6.70 -7.73
CA GLU A 40 -1.50 -7.62 -6.91
C GLU A 40 -2.95 -7.15 -6.76
N MET A 41 -3.16 -5.86 -6.47
CA MET A 41 -4.48 -5.25 -6.30
C MET A 41 -5.36 -5.47 -7.54
N LEU A 42 -4.83 -5.21 -8.74
CA LEU A 42 -5.57 -5.34 -10.00
C LEU A 42 -5.76 -6.80 -10.41
N ARG A 43 -4.85 -7.70 -10.03
CA ARG A 43 -4.94 -9.13 -10.35
C ARG A 43 -6.02 -9.86 -9.55
N ILE A 44 -6.39 -9.34 -8.38
CA ILE A 44 -7.52 -9.86 -7.58
C ILE A 44 -8.83 -9.76 -8.37
N CYS A 45 -8.97 -8.79 -9.28
CA CYS A 45 -10.13 -8.64 -10.16
C CYS A 45 -10.08 -9.68 -11.31
N THR A 46 -10.39 -10.95 -11.01
CA THR A 46 -10.04 -12.06 -11.89
C THR A 46 -10.91 -12.25 -13.14
N ARG A 47 -12.18 -11.78 -13.20
CA ARG A 47 -13.09 -12.06 -14.34
C ARG A 47 -14.23 -11.05 -14.56
N PRO A 48 -14.31 -10.30 -15.68
CA PRO A 48 -13.27 -10.14 -16.71
C PRO A 48 -12.01 -9.51 -16.12
N LYS A 49 -10.85 -9.84 -16.70
CA LYS A 49 -9.58 -9.21 -16.34
C LYS A 49 -9.66 -7.72 -16.68
N VAL A 50 -9.14 -6.88 -15.79
CA VAL A 50 -8.99 -5.46 -16.08
C VAL A 50 -8.09 -5.26 -17.31
N LYS A 51 -8.45 -4.33 -18.18
CA LYS A 51 -7.67 -4.00 -19.37
C LYS A 51 -6.31 -3.40 -18.97
N LEU A 52 -5.30 -3.60 -19.82
CA LEU A 52 -3.91 -3.25 -19.52
C LEU A 52 -3.70 -1.76 -19.23
N TYR A 53 -4.54 -0.87 -19.79
CA TYR A 53 -4.42 0.58 -19.59
C TYR A 53 -4.72 1.04 -18.15
N ILE A 54 -5.38 0.21 -17.32
CA ILE A 54 -5.65 0.54 -15.92
C ILE A 54 -4.37 0.54 -15.08
N TYR A 55 -3.39 -0.30 -15.40
CA TYR A 55 -2.12 -0.37 -14.68
C TYR A 55 -1.35 0.98 -14.73
N PRO A 56 -1.05 1.56 -15.92
CA PRO A 56 -0.40 2.86 -15.98
C PRO A 56 -1.29 3.99 -15.45
N LEU A 57 -2.62 3.90 -15.52
CA LEU A 57 -3.52 4.91 -14.97
C LEU A 57 -3.37 5.05 -13.44
N VAL A 58 -3.35 3.93 -12.71
CA VAL A 58 -3.09 3.92 -11.26
C VAL A 58 -1.66 4.37 -10.95
N ALA A 59 -0.68 3.94 -11.75
CA ALA A 59 0.71 4.33 -11.58
C ALA A 59 0.94 5.84 -11.81
N LEU A 60 0.26 6.43 -12.81
CA LEU A 60 0.33 7.87 -13.09
C LEU A 60 -0.24 8.71 -11.95
N PHE A 61 -1.32 8.24 -11.31
CA PHE A 61 -1.86 8.88 -10.12
C PHE A 61 -0.83 8.92 -8.98
N PHE A 62 -0.10 7.84 -8.75
CA PHE A 62 1.01 7.83 -7.79
C PHE A 62 2.14 8.77 -8.18
N VAL A 63 2.59 8.73 -9.44
CA VAL A 63 3.68 9.59 -9.95
C VAL A 63 3.31 11.06 -9.80
N TYR A 64 2.04 11.42 -10.02
CA TYR A 64 1.54 12.77 -9.77
C TYR A 64 1.73 13.19 -8.30
N GLY A 65 1.27 12.38 -7.35
CA GLY A 65 1.47 12.65 -5.92
C GLY A 65 2.94 12.66 -5.49
N PHE A 66 3.79 11.90 -6.18
CA PHE A 66 5.22 11.82 -5.90
C PHE A 66 6.02 13.04 -6.41
N LEU A 67 5.68 13.55 -7.60
CA LEU A 67 6.43 14.63 -8.26
C LEU A 67 5.98 16.02 -7.82
N PHE A 68 4.68 16.21 -7.61
CA PHE A 68 4.10 17.54 -7.45
C PHE A 68 3.73 17.87 -6.00
N ASP A 69 3.61 16.88 -5.12
CA ASP A 69 2.92 17.05 -3.83
C ASP A 69 3.79 16.68 -2.61
N GLN A 70 5.06 17.10 -2.61
CA GLN A 70 5.99 16.76 -1.52
C GLN A 70 5.70 17.51 -0.20
N ASN A 71 4.91 18.59 -0.24
CA ASN A 71 4.80 19.53 0.89
C ASN A 71 3.38 19.73 1.43
N ASP A 72 2.32 19.33 0.71
CA ASP A 72 0.95 19.64 1.10
C ASP A 72 0.00 18.45 0.92
N LEU A 73 -0.55 17.95 2.03
CA LEU A 73 -1.61 16.92 1.97
C LEU A 73 -2.89 17.41 1.26
N PHE A 74 -3.03 18.74 1.05
CA PHE A 74 -4.23 19.37 0.50
C PHE A 74 -4.26 19.44 -1.03
N LEU A 75 -3.12 19.48 -1.75
CA LEU A 75 -3.12 19.41 -3.22
C LEU A 75 -3.42 18.00 -3.74
N ALA A 76 -3.17 16.97 -2.91
CA ALA A 76 -3.67 15.61 -3.12
C ALA A 76 -5.18 15.55 -3.37
N SER A 77 -5.96 16.52 -2.87
CA SER A 77 -7.41 16.57 -3.09
C SER A 77 -7.78 16.70 -4.57
N TYR A 78 -7.07 17.52 -5.36
CA TYR A 78 -7.30 17.66 -6.79
C TYR A 78 -6.82 16.44 -7.56
N GLY A 79 -5.69 15.83 -7.16
CA GLY A 79 -5.20 14.59 -7.74
C GLY A 79 -6.19 13.43 -7.55
N ILE A 80 -6.75 13.30 -6.35
CA ILE A 80 -7.76 12.29 -6.03
C ILE A 80 -9.04 12.54 -6.84
N LEU A 81 -9.49 13.79 -6.95
CA LEU A 81 -10.64 14.16 -7.78
C LEU A 81 -10.40 13.86 -9.26
N LEU A 82 -9.23 14.20 -9.80
CA LEU A 82 -8.86 13.88 -11.18
C LEU A 82 -8.86 12.37 -11.40
N TYR A 83 -8.24 11.61 -10.48
CA TYR A 83 -8.21 10.15 -10.54
C TYR A 83 -9.62 9.55 -10.50
N LEU A 84 -10.51 10.08 -9.64
CA LEU A 84 -11.91 9.71 -9.60
C LEU A 84 -12.60 9.96 -10.95
N VAL A 85 -12.50 11.18 -11.49
CA VAL A 85 -13.14 11.55 -12.77
C VAL A 85 -12.62 10.68 -13.92
N VAL A 86 -11.31 10.43 -13.98
CA VAL A 86 -10.70 9.59 -15.01
C VAL A 86 -11.16 8.13 -14.90
N LEU A 87 -11.24 7.57 -13.70
CA LEU A 87 -11.75 6.21 -13.49
C LEU A 87 -13.25 6.08 -13.79
N PHE A 88 -14.05 7.07 -13.39
CA PHE A 88 -15.49 7.07 -13.68
C PHE A 88 -15.77 7.24 -15.17
N THR A 89 -15.02 8.11 -15.86
CA THR A 89 -15.12 8.21 -17.33
C THR A 89 -14.69 6.91 -18.01
N ALA A 90 -13.62 6.25 -17.55
CA ALA A 90 -13.24 4.92 -18.05
C ALA A 90 -14.36 3.88 -17.86
N THR A 91 -15.16 3.98 -16.79
CA THR A 91 -16.32 3.09 -16.54
C THR A 91 -17.41 3.26 -17.58
N ILE A 92 -17.59 4.47 -18.14
CA ILE A 92 -18.59 4.74 -19.19
C ILE A 92 -18.19 4.09 -20.52
N PHE A 93 -16.90 4.03 -20.82
CA PHE A 93 -16.37 3.52 -22.10
C PHE A 93 -15.93 2.05 -22.04
N ASP A 94 -15.81 1.46 -20.86
CA ASP A 94 -15.32 0.10 -20.66
C ASP A 94 -16.31 -0.76 -19.89
N ASP A 95 -17.04 -1.61 -20.61
CA ASP A 95 -17.99 -2.58 -20.04
C ASP A 95 -17.34 -3.59 -19.06
N THR A 96 -16.01 -3.72 -19.06
CA THR A 96 -15.31 -4.60 -18.10
C THR A 96 -15.18 -3.99 -16.71
N LEU A 97 -15.39 -2.68 -16.59
CA LEU A 97 -15.39 -1.90 -15.36
C LEU A 97 -16.83 -1.66 -14.91
N THR A 98 -17.26 -2.40 -13.90
CA THR A 98 -18.52 -2.10 -13.20
C THR A 98 -18.27 -1.02 -12.15
N ILE A 99 -19.31 -0.31 -11.71
CA ILE A 99 -19.20 0.72 -10.66
C ILE A 99 -18.52 0.16 -9.40
N GLU A 100 -18.83 -1.08 -9.01
CA GLU A 100 -18.23 -1.76 -7.86
C GLU A 100 -16.72 -2.01 -8.04
N ARG A 101 -16.27 -2.30 -9.27
CA ARG A 101 -14.84 -2.48 -9.58
C ARG A 101 -14.11 -1.16 -9.59
N THR A 102 -14.72 -0.15 -10.20
CA THR A 102 -14.16 1.20 -10.25
C THR A 102 -14.03 1.76 -8.85
N SER A 103 -15.03 1.56 -7.98
CA SER A 103 -14.95 1.99 -6.58
C SER A 103 -13.88 1.24 -5.80
N TYR A 104 -13.69 -0.06 -6.05
CA TYR A 104 -12.57 -0.83 -5.49
C TYR A 104 -11.20 -0.29 -5.95
N ILE A 105 -11.00 -0.12 -7.26
CA ILE A 105 -9.75 0.38 -7.85
C ILE A 105 -9.46 1.81 -7.36
N PHE A 106 -10.48 2.64 -7.27
CA PHE A 106 -10.37 3.99 -6.72
C PHE A 106 -9.94 3.93 -5.25
N THR A 107 -10.69 3.23 -4.40
CA THR A 107 -10.46 3.21 -2.95
C THR A 107 -9.10 2.59 -2.61
N MET A 108 -8.80 1.43 -3.17
CA MET A 108 -7.52 0.76 -2.92
C MET A 108 -6.36 1.50 -3.57
N GLY A 109 -6.54 2.08 -4.76
CA GLY A 109 -5.52 2.92 -5.39
C GLY A 109 -5.17 4.12 -4.52
N VAL A 110 -6.17 4.83 -3.99
CA VAL A 110 -5.96 5.95 -3.05
C VAL A 110 -5.28 5.46 -1.78
N LEU A 111 -5.73 4.36 -1.18
CA LEU A 111 -5.15 3.83 0.06
C LEU A 111 -3.68 3.43 -0.10
N ILE A 112 -3.34 2.70 -1.18
CA ILE A 112 -1.97 2.26 -1.46
C ILE A 112 -1.08 3.47 -1.74
N CYS A 113 -1.53 4.39 -2.59
CA CYS A 113 -0.75 5.57 -2.95
C CYS A 113 -0.53 6.49 -1.75
N SER A 114 -1.59 6.79 -0.98
CA SER A 114 -1.48 7.61 0.23
C SER A 114 -0.62 6.96 1.31
N GLY A 115 -0.76 5.66 1.55
CA GLY A 115 0.05 4.93 2.54
C GLY A 115 1.54 4.94 2.20
N LEU A 116 1.89 4.67 0.94
CA LEU A 116 3.28 4.71 0.47
C LEU A 116 3.86 6.12 0.46
N HIS A 117 3.06 7.12 0.06
CA HIS A 117 3.45 8.52 0.13
C HIS A 117 3.66 8.98 1.59
N ALA A 118 2.80 8.56 2.51
CA ALA A 118 2.94 8.88 3.93
C ALA A 118 4.24 8.32 4.52
N LEU A 119 4.69 7.12 4.11
CA LEU A 119 5.99 6.59 4.52
C LEU A 119 7.15 7.46 4.01
N MET A 120 7.04 7.99 2.79
CA MET A 120 8.02 8.94 2.26
C MET A 120 8.03 10.25 3.03
N ALA A 121 6.85 10.88 3.20
CA ALA A 121 6.72 12.13 3.93
C ALA A 121 7.21 11.99 5.38
N LEU A 122 6.87 10.88 6.05
CA LEU A 122 7.34 10.61 7.41
C LEU A 122 8.86 10.57 7.49
N ARG A 123 9.51 9.90 6.53
CA ARG A 123 10.96 9.80 6.47
C ARG A 123 11.62 11.16 6.20
N ASP A 124 11.06 11.93 5.27
CA ASP A 124 11.64 13.21 4.83
C ASP A 124 11.45 14.31 5.90
N ILE A 125 10.34 14.27 6.65
CA ILE A 125 10.04 15.24 7.72
C ILE A 125 10.72 14.88 9.05
N TYR A 126 10.63 13.61 9.48
CA TYR A 126 11.03 13.19 10.83
C TYR A 126 12.31 12.34 10.87
N GLY A 127 12.85 11.94 9.73
CA GLY A 127 14.04 11.10 9.64
C GLY A 127 13.73 9.61 9.55
N PHE A 128 14.77 8.81 9.32
CA PHE A 128 14.63 7.36 9.12
C PHE A 128 14.35 6.62 10.43
N GLU A 129 14.72 7.20 11.57
CA GLU A 129 14.52 6.66 12.91
C GLU A 129 13.02 6.49 13.22
N TYR A 130 12.19 7.45 12.80
CA TYR A 130 10.74 7.36 12.95
C TYR A 130 10.13 6.26 12.08
N LEU A 131 10.70 6.01 10.91
CA LEU A 131 10.25 4.91 10.05
C LEU A 131 10.63 3.55 10.66
N LEU A 132 11.81 3.45 11.28
CA LEU A 132 12.21 2.27 12.05
C LEU A 132 11.32 2.06 13.28
N LEU A 133 10.99 3.13 14.00
CA LEU A 133 10.06 3.08 15.12
C LEU A 133 8.68 2.59 14.67
N LEU A 134 8.15 3.10 13.55
CA LEU A 134 6.88 2.66 12.99
C LEU A 134 6.92 1.18 12.60
N ALA A 135 8.01 0.72 11.96
CA ALA A 135 8.19 -0.68 11.62
C ALA A 135 8.25 -1.57 12.88
N LEU A 136 9.01 -1.16 13.90
CA LEU A 136 9.10 -1.89 15.16
C LEU A 136 7.76 -1.91 15.91
N ALA A 137 7.02 -0.80 15.91
CA ALA A 137 5.72 -0.70 16.53
C ALA A 137 4.71 -1.64 15.86
N THR A 138 4.65 -1.66 14.53
CA THR A 138 3.72 -2.51 13.76
C THR A 138 4.07 -3.99 13.85
N TYR A 139 5.34 -4.37 13.63
CA TYR A 139 5.77 -5.77 13.77
C TYR A 139 5.71 -6.25 15.23
N GLY A 140 6.04 -5.36 16.17
CA GLY A 140 5.95 -5.62 17.61
C GLY A 140 4.51 -5.81 18.06
N SER A 141 3.58 -4.97 17.60
CA SER A 141 2.16 -5.11 17.92
C SER A 141 1.57 -6.39 17.35
N ASP A 142 1.91 -6.78 16.11
CA ASP A 142 1.43 -8.02 15.51
C ASP A 142 1.96 -9.26 16.24
N THR A 143 3.24 -9.23 16.61
CA THR A 143 3.89 -10.31 17.39
C THR A 143 3.26 -10.40 18.79
N GLY A 144 3.08 -9.27 19.46
CA GLY A 144 2.42 -9.19 20.75
C GLY A 144 0.99 -9.72 20.69
N ALA A 145 0.20 -9.26 19.73
CA ALA A 145 -1.19 -9.70 19.51
C ALA A 145 -1.28 -11.20 19.21
N TYR A 146 -0.31 -11.76 18.48
CA TYR A 146 -0.26 -13.20 18.25
C TYR A 146 -0.04 -13.97 19.57
N PHE A 147 0.95 -13.59 20.37
CA PHE A 147 1.24 -14.29 21.63
C PHE A 147 0.13 -14.12 22.66
N THR A 148 -0.40 -12.91 22.84
CA THR A 148 -1.50 -12.67 23.78
C THR A 148 -2.79 -13.33 23.31
N GLY A 149 -3.08 -13.30 22.01
CA GLY A 149 -4.27 -13.93 21.44
C GLY A 149 -4.26 -15.46 21.55
N VAL A 150 -3.09 -16.11 21.42
CA VAL A 150 -2.99 -17.56 21.59
C VAL A 150 -3.03 -17.97 23.07
N THR A 151 -2.45 -17.18 23.98
CA THR A 151 -2.31 -17.55 25.39
C THR A 151 -3.50 -17.15 26.26
N ILE A 152 -4.07 -15.96 26.04
CA ILE A 152 -5.09 -15.35 26.90
C ILE A 152 -6.41 -15.11 26.12
N GLY A 153 -6.36 -15.10 24.79
CA GLY A 153 -7.50 -14.81 23.93
C GLY A 153 -8.66 -15.81 24.08
N LYS A 154 -9.75 -15.36 24.70
CA LYS A 154 -10.97 -16.17 24.90
C LYS A 154 -12.13 -15.72 24.00
N HIS A 155 -12.26 -14.42 23.79
CA HIS A 155 -13.34 -13.84 22.98
C HIS A 155 -12.83 -13.51 21.59
N LYS A 156 -13.49 -14.08 20.56
CA LYS A 156 -13.16 -13.80 19.16
C LYS A 156 -13.72 -12.44 18.76
N LEU A 157 -12.91 -11.65 18.05
CA LEU A 157 -13.28 -10.32 17.58
C LEU A 157 -14.31 -10.40 16.44
N ILE A 158 -13.96 -11.03 15.30
CA ILE A 158 -14.88 -11.22 14.17
C ILE A 158 -14.70 -12.64 13.60
N PRO A 159 -15.46 -13.62 14.11
CA PRO A 159 -15.32 -15.03 13.71
C PRO A 159 -15.51 -15.28 12.21
N ARG A 160 -16.39 -14.52 11.56
CA ARG A 160 -16.74 -14.69 10.13
C ARG A 160 -15.62 -14.27 9.17
N LEU A 161 -14.89 -13.20 9.50
CA LEU A 161 -13.87 -12.61 8.61
C LEU A 161 -12.44 -12.97 9.03
N SER A 162 -12.17 -13.02 10.33
CA SER A 162 -10.84 -13.31 10.87
C SER A 162 -10.98 -14.21 12.12
N PRO A 163 -11.15 -15.53 11.94
CA PRO A 163 -11.55 -16.45 13.00
C PRO A 163 -10.52 -16.62 14.14
N LYS A 164 -9.29 -16.14 13.92
CA LYS A 164 -8.17 -16.23 14.87
C LYS A 164 -7.88 -14.93 15.63
N LYS A 165 -8.56 -13.82 15.32
CA LYS A 165 -8.40 -12.56 16.08
C LYS A 165 -9.25 -12.58 17.36
N THR A 166 -8.66 -12.17 18.48
CA THR A 166 -9.30 -12.10 19.80
C THR A 166 -9.25 -10.69 20.38
N ILE A 167 -10.18 -10.37 21.28
CA ILE A 167 -10.26 -9.12 22.06
C ILE A 167 -9.53 -9.32 23.39
#